data_AF-A0A961ET45-F1
#
_entry.id   AF-A0A961ET45-F1
#
_cell.length_a   1.000
_cell.length_b   1.000
_cell.length_c   1.000
_cell.angle_alpha   90.00
_cell.angle_beta   90.00
_cell.angle_gamma   90.00
#
_symmetry.space_group_name_H-M   'P 1'
#
loop_
_entity.id
_entity.type
_entity.pdbx_description
1 polymer ?
#
loop_
_entity_poly.entity_id
_entity_poly.type
_entity_poly.pdbx_seq_one_letter_code
_entity_poly.pdbx_strand_id
1 'polypeptide(L)'
;DQILENAREVSDHGSSSFLNRNGRATYKLDQVIGLTFRSEWFGTTFDWIALPHPSGLNTWNHSTIGKERISRALASLRSHPAIAETFFG
;
A
#
# COMPACT_ATOMS: atom_id res chain seq x y z
N ASP A 1 19.00 -2.99 -8.09
CA ASP A 1 17.82 -3.62 -7.46
C ASP A 1 16.99 -2.65 -6.62
N GLN A 2 16.26 -1.76 -7.30
CA GLN A 2 15.35 -0.77 -6.69
C GLN A 2 14.22 -1.43 -5.86
N ILE A 3 13.94 -2.70 -6.11
CA ILE A 3 12.93 -3.51 -5.42
C ILE A 3 13.38 -3.84 -3.98
N LEU A 4 14.69 -4.06 -3.77
CA LEU A 4 15.26 -4.30 -2.44
C LEU A 4 15.39 -3.01 -1.63
N GLU A 5 15.49 -1.87 -2.30
CA GLU A 5 15.63 -0.55 -1.66
C GLU A 5 14.30 -0.04 -1.11
N ASN A 6 13.18 -0.28 -1.82
CA ASN A 6 11.84 0.01 -1.29
C ASN A 6 11.43 -0.94 -0.15
N ALA A 7 11.93 -2.19 -0.13
CA ALA A 7 11.70 -3.12 0.98
C ALA A 7 12.44 -2.70 2.27
N ARG A 8 13.56 -1.98 2.13
CA ARG A 8 14.34 -1.47 3.27
C ARG A 8 13.66 -0.29 3.97
N GLU A 9 12.94 0.58 3.26
CA GLU A 9 12.22 1.68 3.91
C GLU A 9 11.14 1.20 4.90
N VAL A 10 10.55 0.02 4.67
CA VAL A 10 9.51 -0.55 5.53
C VAL A 10 10.09 -1.45 6.63
N SER A 11 11.28 -2.02 6.40
CA SER A 11 11.93 -2.95 7.35
C SER A 11 12.83 -2.25 8.38
N ASP A 12 13.38 -1.07 8.05
CA ASP A 12 14.35 -0.36 8.89
C ASP A 12 13.70 0.64 9.86
N HIS A 13 12.41 0.92 9.70
CA HIS A 13 11.62 1.62 10.72
C HIS A 13 11.00 0.59 11.65
N GLY A 14 11.80 0.18 12.63
CA GLY A 14 11.31 -0.48 13.82
C GLY A 14 9.99 0.16 14.29
N SER A 15 9.04 -0.71 14.64
CA SER A 15 7.86 -0.45 15.45
C SER A 15 7.61 1.03 15.82
N SER A 16 6.48 1.60 15.36
CA SER A 16 5.86 2.85 15.87
C SER A 16 6.06 4.17 15.09
N SER A 17 5.61 4.28 13.84
CA SER A 17 5.33 5.60 13.21
C SER A 17 3.87 5.80 12.75
N PHE A 18 3.14 4.70 12.58
CA PHE A 18 1.76 4.70 12.09
C PHE A 18 0.69 4.66 13.18
N LEU A 19 1.06 4.48 14.45
CA LEU A 19 0.11 4.45 15.57
C LEU A 19 0.51 5.53 16.58
N ASN A 20 -0.47 6.29 17.08
CA ASN A 20 -0.24 7.17 18.21
C ASN A 20 -0.14 6.34 19.50
N ARG A 21 0.20 7.02 20.59
CA ARG A 21 0.30 6.49 21.96
C ARG A 21 -0.94 5.73 22.45
N ASN A 22 -2.08 5.90 21.77
CA ASN A 22 -3.37 5.29 22.09
C ASN A 22 -3.75 4.18 21.09
N GLY A 23 -2.82 3.73 20.25
CA GLY A 23 -3.05 2.69 19.25
C GLY A 23 -3.89 3.11 18.04
N ARG A 24 -4.10 4.42 17.80
CA ARG A 24 -4.84 4.90 16.61
C ARG A 24 -3.88 5.20 15.47
N ALA A 25 -4.29 4.85 14.25
CA ALA A 25 -3.61 5.24 13.03
C ALA A 25 -3.27 6.75 13.00
N THR A 26 -2.00 7.10 12.81
CA THR A 26 -1.49 8.49 12.66
C THR A 26 -1.20 8.88 11.21
N TYR A 27 -1.32 7.94 10.27
CA TYR A 27 -1.10 8.22 8.86
C TYR A 27 -2.28 8.94 8.21
N LYS A 28 -1.97 9.78 7.24
CA LYS A 28 -2.91 10.25 6.24
C LYS A 28 -2.97 9.28 5.07
N LEU A 29 -4.09 9.30 4.34
CA LEU A 29 -4.34 8.41 3.20
C LEU A 29 -3.28 8.56 2.08
N ASP A 30 -2.75 9.77 1.85
CA ASP A 30 -1.70 10.07 0.85
C ASP A 30 -0.35 9.44 1.19
N GLN A 31 -0.15 9.11 2.46
CA GLN A 31 1.09 8.51 2.93
C GLN A 31 1.07 6.98 2.78
N VAL A 32 -0.10 6.36 2.63
CA VAL A 32 -0.23 4.89 2.59
C VAL A 32 -0.71 4.34 1.26
N ILE A 33 -1.53 5.08 0.51
CA ILE A 33 -2.04 4.60 -0.78
C ILE A 33 -0.88 4.49 -1.78
N GLY A 34 -0.81 3.35 -2.46
CA GLY A 34 0.22 3.07 -3.47
C GLY A 34 1.55 2.56 -2.91
N LEU A 35 1.63 2.34 -1.60
CA LEU A 35 2.71 1.57 -0.99
C LEU A 35 2.35 0.08 -0.97
N THR A 36 3.38 -0.76 -1.01
CA THR A 36 3.25 -2.22 -0.82
C THR A 36 3.84 -2.56 0.53
N PHE A 37 3.09 -3.29 1.34
CA PHE A 37 3.49 -3.73 2.65
C PHE A 37 3.54 -5.24 2.68
N ARG A 38 4.56 -5.80 3.31
CA ARG A 38 4.66 -7.24 3.54
C ARG A 38 4.22 -7.55 4.96
N SER A 39 3.41 -8.59 5.12
CA SER A 39 2.89 -9.00 6.43
C SER A 39 2.81 -10.52 6.51
N GLU A 40 2.78 -11.03 7.73
CA GLU A 40 2.66 -12.46 8.00
C GLU A 40 1.55 -12.69 9.02
N TRP A 41 0.50 -13.42 8.63
CA TRP A 41 -0.56 -13.85 9.53
C TRP A 41 -0.68 -15.37 9.50
N PHE A 42 -0.76 -15.99 10.69
CA PHE A 42 -0.90 -17.44 10.84
C PHE A 42 0.10 -18.26 9.99
N GLY A 43 1.36 -17.81 9.92
CA GLY A 43 2.43 -18.45 9.15
C GLY A 43 2.35 -18.23 7.63
N THR A 44 1.38 -17.44 7.15
CA THR A 44 1.25 -17.09 5.73
C THR A 44 1.76 -15.68 5.51
N THR A 45 2.80 -15.54 4.69
CA THR A 45 3.31 -14.25 4.24
C THR A 45 2.53 -13.77 3.03
N PHE A 46 2.13 -12.50 3.03
CA PHE A 46 1.45 -11.87 1.91
C PHE A 46 1.84 -10.40 1.80
N ASP A 47 1.73 -9.87 0.58
CA ASP A 47 1.86 -8.46 0.32
C ASP A 47 0.46 -7.83 0.24
N TRP A 48 0.29 -6.65 0.83
CA TRP A 48 -0.94 -5.87 0.75
C TRP A 48 -0.66 -4.44 0.28
N ILE A 49 -1.55 -3.94 -0.57
CA ILE A 49 -1.47 -2.61 -1.17
C ILE A 49 -2.73 -1.85 -0.79
N ALA A 50 -2.57 -0.70 -0.13
CA ALA A 50 -3.72 0.11 0.25
C ALA A 50 -4.34 0.81 -0.97
N LEU A 51 -5.65 0.64 -1.14
CA LEU A 51 -6.47 1.36 -2.10
C LEU A 51 -7.51 2.21 -1.36
N PRO A 52 -7.92 3.36 -1.91
CA PRO A 52 -9.03 4.10 -1.37
C PRO A 52 -10.35 3.34 -1.60
N HIS A 53 -11.32 3.56 -0.72
CA HIS A 53 -12.64 2.95 -0.83
C HIS A 53 -13.32 3.36 -2.16
N PRO A 54 -13.94 2.42 -2.91
CA PRO A 54 -14.49 2.67 -4.25
C PRO A 54 -15.86 3.38 -4.25
N SER A 55 -16.29 3.97 -3.15
CA SER A 55 -17.59 4.66 -3.08
C SER A 55 -17.59 5.95 -3.91
N GLY A 56 -18.71 6.26 -4.57
CA GLY A 56 -18.88 7.48 -5.37
C GLY A 56 -18.84 8.80 -4.56
N LEU A 57 -18.92 8.72 -3.23
CA LEU A 57 -18.71 9.86 -2.31
C LEU A 57 -17.23 10.18 -2.06
N ASN A 58 -16.32 9.37 -2.60
CA ASN A 58 -14.90 9.57 -2.40
C ASN A 58 -14.41 10.71 -3.30
N THR A 59 -13.93 11.80 -2.71
CA THR A 59 -13.40 12.96 -3.43
C THR A 59 -11.94 12.81 -3.87
N TRP A 60 -11.27 11.71 -3.48
CA TRP A 60 -9.85 11.50 -3.75
C TRP A 60 -9.50 11.41 -5.23
N ASN A 61 -10.35 10.73 -6.01
CA ASN A 61 -10.23 10.60 -7.46
C ASN A 61 -10.30 11.96 -8.19
N HIS A 62 -10.74 13.03 -7.53
CA HIS A 62 -10.79 14.38 -8.11
C HIS A 62 -9.51 15.19 -7.83
N SER A 63 -8.72 14.82 -6.83
CA SER A 63 -7.45 15.47 -6.52
C SER A 63 -6.29 14.94 -7.38
N THR A 64 -5.33 15.79 -7.73
CA THR A 64 -4.12 15.38 -8.47
C THR A 64 -3.32 14.32 -7.70
N ILE A 65 -3.11 14.55 -6.39
CA ILE A 65 -2.39 13.63 -5.50
C ILE A 65 -3.11 12.28 -5.42
N GLY A 66 -4.43 12.28 -5.28
CA GLY A 66 -5.20 11.03 -5.20
C GLY A 66 -5.14 10.21 -6.48
N LYS A 67 -5.25 10.86 -7.66
CA LYS A 67 -5.09 10.18 -8.96
C LYS A 67 -3.70 9.54 -9.10
N GLU A 68 -2.65 10.26 -8.71
CA GLU A 68 -1.27 9.75 -8.75
C GLU A 68 -1.10 8.53 -7.84
N ARG A 69 -1.57 8.62 -6.60
CA ARG A 69 -1.48 7.53 -5.60
C ARG A 69 -2.28 6.30 -6.01
N ILE A 70 -3.49 6.49 -6.53
CA ILE A 70 -4.32 5.40 -7.07
C ILE A 70 -3.61 4.74 -8.26
N SER A 71 -3.09 5.53 -9.20
CA SER A 71 -2.38 5.01 -10.38
C SER A 71 -1.17 4.18 -9.97
N ARG A 72 -0.40 4.65 -8.98
CA ARG A 72 0.73 3.90 -8.40
C ARG A 72 0.25 2.59 -7.76
N ALA A 73 -0.81 2.61 -6.97
CA ALA A 73 -1.36 1.42 -6.32
C ALA A 73 -1.80 0.35 -7.34
N LEU A 74 -2.52 0.77 -8.38
CA LEU A 74 -2.97 -0.13 -9.45
C LEU A 74 -1.81 -0.67 -10.29
N ALA A 75 -0.78 0.15 -10.54
CA ALA A 75 0.44 -0.31 -11.21
C ALA A 75 1.15 -1.38 -10.39
N SER A 76 1.31 -1.17 -9.08
CA SER A 76 1.90 -2.16 -8.16
C SER A 76 1.11 -3.48 -8.18
N LEU A 77 -0.22 -3.41 -8.13
CA LEU A 77 -1.08 -4.60 -8.24
C LEU A 77 -0.87 -5.33 -9.57
N ARG A 78 -0.87 -4.61 -10.69
CA ARG A 78 -0.67 -5.21 -12.02
C ARG A 78 0.68 -5.92 -12.14
N SER A 79 1.73 -5.36 -11.54
CA SER A 79 3.07 -5.96 -11.54
C SER A 79 3.27 -7.07 -10.51
N HIS A 80 2.32 -7.28 -9.60
CA HIS A 80 2.48 -8.24 -8.52
C HIS A 80 2.41 -9.68 -9.07
N PRO A 81 3.39 -10.56 -8.78
CA PRO A 81 3.46 -11.90 -9.38
C PRO A 81 2.17 -12.70 -9.23
N ALA A 82 1.60 -12.75 -8.01
CA ALA A 82 0.37 -13.49 -7.76
C ALA A 82 -0.85 -12.92 -8.51
N ILE A 83 -0.91 -11.61 -8.72
CA ILE A 83 -2.01 -10.98 -9.48
C ILE A 83 -1.80 -11.25 -10.97
N ALA A 84 -0.57 -11.14 -11.46
CA ALA A 84 -0.23 -11.41 -12.85
C ALA A 84 -0.56 -12.84 -13.25
N GLU A 85 -0.17 -13.82 -12.42
CA GLU A 85 -0.52 -15.22 -12.61
C GLU A 85 -2.04 -15.45 -12.60
N THR A 86 -2.77 -14.82 -11.66
CA THR A 86 -4.21 -15.07 -11.49
C THR A 86 -5.08 -14.44 -12.58
N PHE A 87 -4.74 -13.23 -13.05
CA PHE A 87 -5.62 -12.42 -13.89
C PHE A 87 -5.09 -12.20 -15.31
N PHE A 88 -3.81 -12.46 -15.58
CA PHE A 88 -3.18 -12.18 -16.87
C PHE A 88 -2.36 -13.35 -17.44
N GLY A 89 -2.25 -14.48 -16.72
CA GLY A 89 -1.70 -15.75 -17.21
C GLY A 89 -2.78 -16.59 -17.88
#